data_AF-A0A9P0CDP8-F1
#
_entry.id   AF-A0A9P0CDP8-F1
#
_cell.length_a   1.000
_cell.length_b   1.000
_cell.length_c   1.000
_cell.angle_alpha   90.00
_cell.angle_beta   90.00
_cell.angle_gamma   90.00
#
_symmetry.space_group_name_H-M   'P 1'
#
loop_
_entity.id
_entity.type
_entity.pdbx_description
1 polymer ?
#
loop_
_entity_poly.entity_id
_entity_poly.type
_entity_poly.pdbx_seq_one_letter_code
_entity_poly.pdbx_strand_id
1 'polypeptide(L)'
;MSENTPEICVRCNKSVKTGLKCIKCGKLSHSCCLKLMKSAKFMPDGTVICCAANDGTVDVEPKKLVPNEKLLDVSAATDKIKIKYLEELLKQKDVTIKKQEELSDQKDHTIKSLETALTALNQQIDLLKQSRVNTCANKADNLNFANALKLTNNIPSTATNPSHSSGNNPQNPPKNQINTKITPLAVSSAVHMANANTVCNEIIKLNNPNSENQPGYRRRRTNLLIGSNDDTNTCPFKAAAPRTVKEFDATNFEPDVDIEELEKYIKSFASSATVEKLDCRFPAVYASFKITVAFEEADKILVSEMWPSKVY
;
A
#
# COMPACT_ATOMS: atom_id res chain seq x y z
N MET A 1 20.86 49.76 -4.14
CA MET A 1 21.11 48.32 -3.95
C MET A 1 21.00 48.05 -2.46
N SER A 2 19.89 47.47 -2.01
CA SER A 2 19.71 47.11 -0.59
C SER A 2 20.61 45.93 -0.26
N GLU A 3 21.59 46.15 0.61
CA GLU A 3 22.44 45.10 1.16
C GLU A 3 21.55 44.11 1.92
N ASN A 4 21.39 42.91 1.38
CA ASN A 4 20.68 41.82 2.03
C ASN A 4 21.55 41.29 3.17
N THR A 5 21.42 41.88 4.35
CA THR A 5 22.02 41.35 5.57
C THR A 5 21.46 39.94 5.81
N PRO A 6 22.31 38.92 5.95
CA PRO A 6 21.85 37.54 6.12
C PRO A 6 21.06 37.41 7.42
N GLU A 7 19.77 37.09 7.32
CA GLU A 7 18.93 36.85 8.49
C GLU A 7 19.40 35.60 9.24
N ILE A 8 19.46 35.70 10.58
CA ILE A 8 20.00 34.66 11.46
C ILE A 8 18.86 33.94 12.17
N CYS A 9 18.95 32.61 12.23
CA CYS A 9 17.97 31.78 12.91
C CYS A 9 17.99 32.01 14.42
N VAL A 10 16.82 32.29 15.01
CA VAL A 10 16.66 32.58 16.45
C VAL A 10 17.16 31.46 17.35
N ARG A 11 17.07 30.20 16.90
CA ARG A 11 17.44 29.05 17.71
C ARG A 11 18.91 28.65 17.59
N CYS A 12 19.41 28.55 16.37
CA CYS A 12 20.73 27.97 16.11
C CYS A 12 21.80 29.00 15.74
N ASN A 13 21.44 30.28 15.66
CA ASN A 13 22.31 31.39 15.26
C ASN A 13 23.04 31.19 13.91
N LYS A 14 22.54 30.31 13.05
CA LYS A 14 23.05 30.11 11.69
C LYS A 14 22.24 30.94 10.69
N SER A 15 22.87 31.34 9.59
CA SER A 15 22.21 32.08 8.51
C SER A 15 21.06 31.28 7.90
N VAL A 16 19.98 31.97 7.58
CA VAL A 16 18.79 31.38 6.96
C VAL A 16 18.56 32.03 5.61
N LYS A 17 18.64 31.23 4.54
CA LYS A 17 18.29 31.68 3.18
C LYS A 17 16.79 31.55 2.91
N THR A 18 16.16 30.51 3.47
CA THR A 18 14.73 30.21 3.35
C THR A 18 14.24 29.64 4.68
N GLY A 19 13.19 30.24 5.24
CA GLY A 19 12.69 29.89 6.57
C GLY A 19 11.33 30.53 6.83
N LEU A 20 10.72 30.16 7.96
CA LEU A 20 9.43 30.70 8.37
C LEU A 20 9.65 31.93 9.23
N LYS A 21 8.93 33.01 8.92
CA LYS A 21 8.98 34.28 9.63
C LYS A 21 7.98 34.27 10.77
N CYS A 22 8.41 34.59 11.98
CA CYS A 22 7.51 34.74 13.11
C CYS A 22 6.61 35.96 12.91
N ILE A 23 5.29 35.81 13.02
CA ILE A 23 4.36 36.92 12.84
C ILE A 23 4.48 37.99 13.93
N LYS A 24 4.90 37.61 15.16
CA LYS A 24 5.04 38.53 16.30
C LYS A 24 6.36 39.31 16.27
N CYS A 25 7.50 38.63 16.12
CA CYS A 25 8.80 39.27 16.25
C CYS A 25 9.50 39.50 14.90
N GLY A 26 8.90 39.07 13.79
CA GLY A 26 9.47 39.22 12.45
C GLY A 26 10.75 38.44 12.19
N LYS A 27 11.28 37.69 13.17
CA LYS A 27 12.53 36.93 13.01
C LYS A 27 12.29 35.66 12.21
N LEU A 28 13.28 35.30 11.40
CA LEU A 28 13.23 34.14 10.52
C LEU A 28 13.92 32.94 11.16
N SER A 29 13.41 31.74 10.93
CA SER A 29 13.92 30.51 11.54
C SER A 29 13.83 29.34 10.58
N HIS A 30 14.80 28.42 10.66
CA HIS A 30 14.72 27.17 9.91
C HIS A 30 13.50 26.36 10.37
N SER A 31 12.80 25.73 9.43
CA SER A 31 11.63 24.89 9.72
C SER A 31 11.94 23.76 10.70
N CYS A 32 13.14 23.18 10.63
CA CYS A 32 13.62 22.15 11.56
C CYS A 32 13.83 22.73 12.98
N CYS A 33 14.44 23.90 13.09
CA CYS A 33 14.64 24.57 14.38
C CYS A 33 13.32 24.93 15.07
N LEU A 34 12.34 25.40 14.29
CA LEU A 34 11.01 25.76 14.78
C LEU A 34 10.26 24.58 15.38
N LYS A 35 10.28 23.41 14.74
CA LYS A 35 9.67 22.17 15.26
C LYS A 35 10.21 21.75 16.63
N LEU A 36 11.47 22.09 16.91
CA LEU A 36 12.10 21.73 18.16
C LEU A 36 11.84 22.78 19.27
N MET A 37 11.31 23.97 18.95
CA MET A 37 11.10 25.02 19.95
C MET A 37 9.80 24.77 20.70
N LYS A 38 9.89 24.59 22.02
CA LYS A 38 8.70 24.44 22.89
C LYS A 38 7.79 25.68 22.85
N SER A 39 8.35 26.86 22.53
CA SER A 39 7.63 28.14 22.43
C SER A 39 7.02 28.42 21.06
N ALA A 40 7.21 27.53 20.07
CA ALA A 40 6.66 27.72 18.73
C ALA A 40 5.24 27.18 18.63
N LYS A 41 4.29 28.04 18.20
CA LYS A 41 2.93 27.63 17.81
C LYS A 41 2.77 27.76 16.30
N PHE A 42 2.29 26.68 15.66
CA PHE A 42 1.94 26.66 14.24
C PHE A 42 0.43 26.85 14.12
N MET A 43 0.03 27.84 13.32
CA MET A 43 -1.36 28.12 13.04
C MET A 43 -1.79 27.38 11.75
N PRO A 44 -3.09 27.04 11.60
CA PRO A 44 -3.59 26.28 10.45
C PRO A 44 -3.48 27.04 9.12
N ASP A 45 -3.32 28.37 9.15
CA ASP A 45 -3.07 29.23 7.99
C ASP A 45 -1.60 29.20 7.50
N GLY A 46 -0.74 28.39 8.13
CA GLY A 46 0.69 28.29 7.80
C GLY A 46 1.55 29.36 8.48
N THR A 47 0.97 30.22 9.32
CA THR A 47 1.73 31.21 10.11
C THR A 47 2.35 30.57 11.37
N VAL A 48 3.41 31.21 11.87
CA VAL A 48 4.19 30.70 13.00
C VAL A 48 4.41 31.79 14.04
N ILE A 49 4.21 31.45 15.31
CA ILE A 49 4.49 32.30 16.46
C ILE A 49 5.62 31.66 17.27
N CYS A 50 6.83 32.21 17.18
CA CYS A 50 8.03 31.68 17.84
C CYS A 50 8.21 32.21 19.30
N CYS A 51 7.45 33.26 19.66
CA CYS A 51 7.54 33.99 20.93
C CYS A 51 6.37 33.70 21.88
N ALA A 52 5.69 32.56 21.75
CA ALA A 52 4.44 32.32 22.49
C ALA A 52 4.62 32.18 24.02
N ALA A 53 5.85 32.18 24.54
CA ALA A 53 6.16 31.98 25.96
C ALA A 53 6.27 33.26 26.80
N ASN A 54 6.27 34.47 26.21
CA ASN A 54 6.53 35.70 26.97
C ASN A 54 5.29 36.58 27.21
N ASP A 55 4.10 36.14 26.81
CA ASP A 55 2.85 36.87 27.10
C ASP A 55 2.21 36.32 28.39
N GLY A 56 2.76 36.73 29.54
CA GLY A 56 1.97 37.07 30.72
C GLY A 56 1.14 36.01 31.45
N THR A 57 1.61 34.77 31.60
CA THR A 57 1.07 33.87 32.64
C THR A 57 2.19 33.21 33.44
N VAL A 58 2.48 33.82 34.59
CA VAL A 58 3.10 33.28 35.81
C VAL A 58 4.04 32.09 35.61
N ASP A 59 5.33 32.40 35.58
CA ASP A 59 6.42 31.47 35.84
C ASP A 59 6.19 30.72 37.16
N VAL A 60 6.12 29.39 37.08
CA VAL A 60 6.59 28.54 38.17
C VAL A 60 7.96 28.02 37.75
N GLU A 61 9.00 28.79 38.11
CA GLU A 61 10.34 28.22 38.25
C GLU A 61 10.34 27.15 39.36
N PRO A 62 11.17 26.10 39.25
CA PRO A 62 11.32 25.08 40.28
C PRO A 62 12.14 25.65 41.45
N LYS A 63 11.48 26.42 42.33
CA LYS A 63 12.06 26.76 43.64
C LYS A 63 12.10 25.51 44.52
N LYS A 64 13.29 25.25 45.05
CA LYS A 64 13.59 24.30 46.14
C LYS A 64 12.42 24.19 47.12
N LEU A 65 11.89 22.97 47.23
CA LEU A 65 10.89 22.60 48.23
C LEU A 65 11.46 22.83 49.64
N VAL A 66 10.98 23.90 50.28
CA VAL A 66 10.86 23.95 51.74
C VAL A 66 9.42 23.48 52.03
N PRO A 67 9.22 22.44 52.86
CA PRO A 67 7.89 21.94 53.14
C PRO A 67 7.20 22.90 54.09
N ASN A 68 6.13 23.57 53.62
CA ASN A 68 5.18 24.17 54.54
C ASN A 68 3.75 23.92 54.08
N GLU A 69 2.99 23.40 55.03
CA GLU A 69 1.64 22.88 54.93
C GLU A 69 0.65 23.90 54.38
N LYS A 70 0.15 23.68 53.16
CA LYS A 70 -1.24 23.96 52.75
C LYS A 70 -1.67 22.92 51.72
N LEU A 71 -1.93 21.72 52.23
CA LEU A 71 -2.39 20.56 51.47
C LEU A 71 -3.92 20.51 51.51
N LEU A 72 -4.61 21.37 50.76
CA LEU A 72 -6.07 21.31 50.57
C LEU A 72 -6.42 22.18 49.34
N ASP A 73 -6.29 21.59 48.13
CA ASP A 73 -7.17 21.82 46.93
C ASP A 73 -6.59 21.28 45.59
N VAL A 74 -5.41 20.67 45.60
CA VAL A 74 -4.81 20.14 44.34
C VAL A 74 -5.54 18.91 43.81
N SER A 75 -6.25 18.15 44.65
CA SER A 75 -6.93 16.90 44.22
C SER A 75 -8.10 17.19 43.26
N ALA A 76 -8.88 18.24 43.52
CA ALA A 76 -10.04 18.59 42.68
C ALA A 76 -9.65 19.01 41.25
N ALA A 77 -8.50 19.66 41.09
CA ALA A 77 -7.97 20.01 39.77
C ALA A 77 -7.45 18.79 39.01
N THR A 78 -6.78 17.85 39.70
CA THR A 78 -6.32 16.61 39.08
C THR A 78 -7.47 15.69 38.68
N ASP A 79 -8.56 15.66 39.44
CA ASP A 79 -9.72 14.83 39.13
C ASP A 79 -10.49 15.37 37.93
N LYS A 80 -10.61 16.70 37.78
CA LYS A 80 -11.18 17.33 36.57
C LYS A 80 -10.41 16.99 35.30
N ILE A 81 -9.07 16.92 35.38
CA ILE A 81 -8.24 16.53 34.22
C ILE A 81 -8.44 15.06 33.88
N LYS A 82 -8.48 14.17 34.90
CA LYS A 82 -8.76 12.74 34.71
C LYS A 82 -10.13 12.50 34.09
N ILE A 83 -11.17 13.20 34.56
CA ILE A 83 -12.53 13.10 34.01
C ILE A 83 -12.54 13.49 32.53
N LYS A 84 -11.95 14.63 32.17
CA LYS A 84 -11.87 15.06 30.76
C LYS A 84 -11.11 14.06 29.88
N TYR A 85 -10.04 13.47 30.40
CA TYR A 85 -9.29 12.44 29.68
C TYR A 85 -10.13 11.19 29.44
N LEU A 86 -10.88 10.72 30.45
CA LEU A 86 -11.79 9.58 30.33
C LEU A 86 -12.94 9.87 29.36
N GLU A 87 -13.51 11.08 29.37
CA GLU A 87 -14.52 11.51 28.39
C GLU A 87 -14.00 11.43 26.95
N GLU A 88 -12.75 11.86 26.72
CA GLU A 88 -12.15 11.79 25.39
C GLU A 88 -11.88 10.34 24.94
N LEU A 89 -11.45 9.48 25.87
CA LEU A 89 -11.31 8.04 25.59
C LEU A 89 -12.66 7.39 25.24
N LEU A 90 -13.75 7.78 25.93
CA LEU A 90 -15.09 7.28 25.61
C LEU A 90 -15.53 7.73 24.21
N LYS A 91 -15.31 9.00 23.84
CA LYS A 91 -15.59 9.48 22.47
C LYS A 91 -14.79 8.72 21.41
N GLN A 92 -13.50 8.47 21.66
CA GLN A 92 -12.68 7.68 20.74
C GLN A 92 -13.17 6.24 20.61
N LYS A 93 -13.63 5.64 21.71
CA LYS A 93 -14.23 4.30 21.70
C LYS A 93 -15.50 4.29 20.84
N ASP A 94 -16.38 5.28 20.99
CA ASP A 94 -17.63 5.35 20.22
C ASP A 94 -17.38 5.54 18.72
N VAL A 95 -16.41 6.37 18.34
CA VAL A 95 -15.97 6.50 16.93
C VAL A 95 -15.43 5.16 16.40
N THR A 96 -14.68 4.43 17.21
CA THR A 96 -14.14 3.12 16.83
C THR A 96 -15.24 2.09 16.63
N ILE A 97 -16.23 2.05 17.54
CA ILE A 97 -17.39 1.16 17.45
C ILE A 97 -18.18 1.48 16.17
N LYS A 98 -18.49 2.75 15.92
CA LYS A 98 -19.21 3.16 14.71
C LYS A 98 -18.48 2.71 13.43
N LYS A 99 -17.15 2.86 13.38
CA LYS A 99 -16.36 2.40 12.24
C LYS A 99 -16.37 0.87 12.09
N GLN A 100 -16.41 0.13 13.19
CA GLN A 100 -16.54 -1.33 13.17
C GLN A 100 -17.91 -1.77 12.67
N GLU A 101 -18.98 -1.08 13.06
CA GLU A 101 -20.34 -1.31 12.56
C GLU A 101 -20.42 -1.06 11.04
N GLU A 102 -19.91 0.07 10.56
CA GLU A 102 -19.85 0.39 9.11
C GLU A 102 -19.10 -0.70 8.31
N LEU A 103 -18.00 -1.22 8.86
CA LEU A 103 -17.22 -2.29 8.23
C LEU A 103 -17.94 -3.65 8.29
N SER A 104 -18.74 -3.89 9.31
CA SER A 104 -19.61 -5.07 9.39
C SER A 104 -20.70 -5.02 8.32
N ASP A 105 -21.38 -3.88 8.18
CA ASP A 105 -22.42 -3.67 7.17
C ASP A 105 -21.86 -3.84 5.74
N GLN A 106 -20.65 -3.34 5.49
CA GLN A 106 -19.96 -3.53 4.22
C GLN A 106 -19.70 -5.02 3.93
N LYS A 107 -19.26 -5.79 4.94
CA LYS A 107 -19.05 -7.23 4.80
C LYS A 107 -20.35 -7.98 4.52
N ASP A 108 -21.41 -7.66 5.24
CA ASP A 108 -22.73 -8.27 5.03
C ASP A 108 -23.28 -7.99 3.63
N HIS A 109 -23.06 -6.76 3.11
CA HIS A 109 -23.39 -6.43 1.74
C HIS A 109 -22.59 -7.29 0.74
N THR A 110 -21.28 -7.47 0.95
CA THR A 110 -20.46 -8.31 0.05
C THR A 110 -20.87 -9.77 0.10
N ILE A 111 -21.23 -10.30 1.27
CA ILE A 111 -21.71 -11.68 1.42
C ILE A 111 -23.01 -11.87 0.63
N LYS A 112 -24.00 -10.98 0.80
CA LYS A 112 -25.26 -11.05 0.04
C LYS A 112 -25.06 -10.96 -1.47
N SER A 113 -24.12 -10.13 -1.92
CA SER A 113 -23.76 -10.04 -3.35
C SER A 113 -23.17 -11.34 -3.88
N LEU A 114 -22.29 -12.00 -3.11
CA LEU A 114 -21.69 -13.27 -3.50
C LEU A 114 -22.71 -14.41 -3.49
N GLU A 115 -23.61 -14.46 -2.50
CA GLU A 115 -24.73 -15.41 -2.46
C GLU A 115 -25.62 -15.26 -3.69
N THR A 116 -25.95 -14.04 -4.08
CA THR A 116 -26.75 -13.77 -5.29
C THR A 116 -26.02 -14.27 -6.55
N ALA A 117 -24.72 -14.01 -6.68
CA ALA A 117 -23.92 -14.50 -7.80
C ALA A 117 -23.87 -16.04 -7.86
N LEU A 118 -23.72 -16.71 -6.71
CA LEU A 118 -23.74 -18.17 -6.62
C LEU A 118 -25.09 -18.76 -7.06
N THR A 119 -26.21 -18.15 -6.63
CA THR A 119 -27.54 -18.61 -7.07
C THR A 119 -27.73 -18.47 -8.58
N ALA A 120 -27.27 -17.37 -9.18
CA ALA A 120 -27.34 -17.16 -10.63
C ALA A 120 -26.49 -18.18 -11.41
N LEU A 121 -25.27 -18.49 -10.92
CA LEU A 121 -24.42 -19.53 -11.52
C LEU A 121 -25.05 -20.92 -11.44
N ASN A 122 -25.66 -21.26 -10.30
CA ASN A 122 -26.37 -22.53 -10.14
C ASN A 122 -27.55 -22.65 -11.11
N GLN A 123 -28.33 -21.58 -11.31
CA GLN A 123 -29.40 -21.55 -12.30
C GLN A 123 -28.88 -21.79 -13.73
N GLN A 124 -27.72 -21.19 -14.10
CA GLN A 124 -27.10 -21.43 -15.40
C GLN A 124 -26.65 -22.88 -15.58
N ILE A 125 -26.09 -23.49 -14.52
CA ILE A 125 -25.70 -24.91 -14.54
C ILE A 125 -26.92 -25.80 -14.78
N ASP A 126 -28.06 -25.51 -14.15
CA ASP A 126 -29.28 -26.29 -14.33
C ASP A 126 -29.87 -26.15 -15.74
N LEU A 127 -29.84 -24.95 -16.33
CA LEU A 127 -30.21 -24.74 -17.74
C LEU A 127 -29.30 -25.52 -18.69
N LEU A 128 -27.99 -25.56 -18.43
CA LEU A 128 -27.05 -26.35 -19.22
C LEU A 128 -27.29 -27.85 -19.09
N LYS A 129 -27.65 -28.34 -17.90
CA LYS A 129 -28.03 -29.74 -17.70
C LYS A 129 -29.30 -30.09 -18.48
N GLN A 130 -30.33 -29.24 -18.46
CA GLN A 130 -31.57 -29.46 -19.20
C GLN A 130 -31.36 -29.49 -20.72
N SER A 131 -30.53 -28.58 -21.26
CA SER A 131 -30.23 -28.54 -22.70
C SER A 131 -29.49 -29.78 -23.23
N ARG A 132 -28.66 -30.43 -22.41
CA ARG A 132 -27.97 -31.70 -22.76
C ARG A 132 -28.93 -32.88 -22.88
N VAL A 133 -29.96 -32.95 -22.04
CA VAL A 133 -30.94 -34.05 -22.08
C VAL A 133 -31.77 -33.98 -23.38
N ASN A 134 -32.10 -32.76 -23.83
CA ASN A 134 -32.93 -32.57 -25.04
C ASN A 134 -32.17 -32.81 -26.36
N THR A 135 -30.84 -32.71 -26.38
CA THR A 135 -30.04 -32.95 -27.59
C THR A 135 -29.72 -34.42 -27.85
N CYS A 136 -29.84 -35.29 -26.84
CA CYS A 136 -29.67 -36.74 -27.01
C CYS A 136 -30.94 -37.44 -27.51
N ALA A 137 -32.14 -36.89 -27.25
CA ALA A 137 -33.40 -37.47 -27.71
C ALA A 137 -33.60 -37.39 -29.24
N ASN A 138 -33.01 -36.38 -29.91
CA ASN A 138 -33.20 -36.15 -31.36
C ASN A 138 -32.10 -36.76 -32.24
N LYS A 139 -31.19 -37.57 -31.69
CA LYS A 139 -30.08 -38.18 -32.44
C LYS A 139 -30.48 -39.45 -33.21
N ALA A 140 -31.68 -39.98 -33.00
CA ALA A 140 -32.18 -41.15 -33.72
C ALA A 140 -32.61 -40.83 -35.17
N ASP A 141 -33.00 -39.60 -35.49
CA ASP A 141 -33.59 -39.27 -36.80
C ASP A 141 -32.62 -38.65 -37.82
N ASN A 142 -31.39 -38.30 -37.43
CA ASN A 142 -30.46 -37.53 -38.27
C ASN A 142 -29.33 -38.35 -38.93
N LEU A 143 -29.35 -39.69 -38.81
CA LEU A 143 -28.39 -40.58 -39.48
C LEU A 143 -28.58 -40.68 -41.01
N ASN A 144 -29.67 -40.13 -41.56
CA ASN A 144 -29.94 -40.17 -43.00
C ASN A 144 -29.30 -39.03 -43.83
N PHE A 145 -28.77 -37.97 -43.22
CA PHE A 145 -28.24 -36.83 -43.98
C PHE A 145 -26.72 -36.92 -44.26
N ALA A 146 -25.97 -37.70 -43.49
CA ALA A 146 -24.51 -37.78 -43.61
C ALA A 146 -24.02 -38.57 -44.85
N ASN A 147 -24.89 -39.33 -45.52
CA ASN A 147 -24.53 -40.07 -46.75
C ASN A 147 -24.68 -39.24 -48.04
N ALA A 148 -25.27 -38.05 -48.00
CA ALA A 148 -25.51 -37.23 -49.20
C ALA A 148 -24.32 -36.34 -49.63
N LEU A 149 -23.26 -36.22 -48.82
CA LEU A 149 -22.15 -35.28 -49.04
C LEU A 149 -20.84 -35.92 -49.54
N LYS A 150 -20.82 -37.22 -49.87
CA LYS A 150 -19.60 -37.93 -50.32
C LYS A 150 -19.39 -37.98 -51.84
N LEU A 151 -20.14 -37.24 -52.66
CA LEU A 151 -20.11 -37.42 -54.13
C LEU A 151 -19.42 -36.32 -54.97
N THR A 152 -18.81 -35.29 -54.39
CA THR A 152 -18.16 -34.26 -55.20
C THR A 152 -16.76 -33.94 -54.69
N ASN A 153 -15.75 -34.67 -55.15
CA ASN A 153 -14.37 -34.19 -55.30
C ASN A 153 -13.52 -35.28 -55.96
N ASN A 154 -13.64 -35.41 -57.28
CA ASN A 154 -12.62 -36.02 -58.14
C ASN A 154 -12.25 -34.99 -59.20
N ILE A 155 -11.19 -34.23 -58.96
CA ILE A 155 -10.50 -33.44 -59.98
C ILE A 155 -9.06 -33.96 -60.02
N PRO A 156 -8.53 -34.41 -61.18
CA PRO A 156 -7.17 -34.94 -61.28
C PRO A 156 -6.15 -33.79 -61.34
N SER A 157 -5.16 -33.83 -60.45
CA SER A 157 -3.98 -32.96 -60.51
C SER A 157 -2.97 -33.51 -61.52
N THR A 158 -2.81 -32.82 -62.66
CA THR A 158 -1.65 -32.99 -63.54
C THR A 158 -0.49 -32.12 -63.06
N ALA A 159 0.66 -32.75 -62.90
CA ALA A 159 1.93 -32.12 -62.58
C ALA A 159 2.56 -31.42 -63.80
N THR A 160 3.13 -30.23 -63.60
CA THR A 160 4.30 -29.71 -64.33
C THR A 160 4.84 -28.43 -63.67
N ASN A 161 6.06 -28.51 -63.15
CA ASN A 161 7.03 -27.40 -63.10
C ASN A 161 7.83 -27.44 -64.44
N PRO A 162 8.66 -26.44 -64.85
CA PRO A 162 9.33 -25.42 -64.04
C PRO A 162 9.53 -24.00 -64.67
N SER A 163 10.18 -23.14 -63.89
CA SER A 163 11.23 -22.15 -64.27
C SER A 163 10.92 -20.65 -64.46
N HIS A 164 11.66 -19.87 -63.65
CA HIS A 164 12.24 -18.52 -63.83
C HIS A 164 11.47 -17.38 -64.52
N SER A 165 11.26 -16.27 -63.80
CA SER A 165 12.02 -15.02 -64.02
C SER A 165 11.58 -13.91 -63.06
N SER A 166 12.57 -13.10 -62.66
CA SER A 166 12.44 -11.87 -61.88
C SER A 166 11.52 -10.85 -62.54
N GLY A 167 10.69 -10.20 -61.72
CA GLY A 167 9.96 -8.99 -62.09
C GLY A 167 9.30 -8.38 -60.86
N ASN A 168 9.95 -7.37 -60.27
CA ASN A 168 9.38 -6.57 -59.19
C ASN A 168 8.15 -5.82 -59.71
N ASN A 169 6.96 -6.14 -59.17
CA ASN A 169 5.77 -5.31 -59.30
C ASN A 169 4.91 -5.46 -58.04
N PRO A 170 4.54 -4.36 -57.34
CA PRO A 170 3.68 -4.46 -56.15
C PRO A 170 2.22 -4.60 -56.61
N GLN A 171 1.75 -5.84 -56.79
CA GLN A 171 0.33 -6.13 -56.93
C GLN A 171 -0.30 -6.33 -55.55
N ASN A 172 -1.34 -5.54 -55.29
CA ASN A 172 -2.24 -5.64 -54.14
C ASN A 172 -2.71 -7.07 -53.88
N PRO A 173 -2.83 -7.50 -52.61
CA PRO A 173 -3.37 -8.82 -52.31
C PRO A 173 -4.85 -8.93 -52.73
N PRO A 174 -5.27 -10.06 -53.31
CA PRO A 174 -6.68 -10.28 -53.62
C PRO A 174 -7.47 -10.36 -52.32
N LYS A 175 -8.50 -9.52 -52.21
CA LYS A 175 -9.53 -9.63 -51.17
C LYS A 175 -10.29 -10.95 -51.37
N ASN A 176 -9.76 -12.04 -50.82
CA ASN A 176 -10.51 -13.26 -50.60
C ASN A 176 -11.59 -12.95 -49.56
N GLN A 177 -12.80 -12.63 -50.04
CA GLN A 177 -14.00 -12.66 -49.22
C GLN A 177 -14.25 -14.10 -48.81
N ILE A 178 -13.70 -14.48 -47.66
CA ILE A 178 -14.11 -15.69 -46.96
C ILE A 178 -15.53 -15.42 -46.47
N ASN A 179 -16.52 -15.84 -47.24
CA ASN A 179 -17.91 -15.97 -46.78
C ASN A 179 -17.95 -17.11 -45.76
N THR A 180 -17.45 -16.85 -44.55
CA THR A 180 -17.70 -17.72 -43.40
C THR A 180 -19.19 -17.62 -43.08
N LYS A 181 -19.95 -18.65 -43.48
CA LYS A 181 -21.32 -18.84 -42.99
C LYS A 181 -21.28 -18.79 -41.47
N ILE A 182 -21.83 -17.72 -40.91
CA ILE A 182 -21.97 -17.54 -39.47
C ILE A 182 -22.91 -18.64 -38.98
N THR A 183 -22.35 -19.61 -38.27
CA THR A 183 -23.17 -20.67 -37.68
C THR A 183 -23.84 -20.14 -36.40
N PRO A 184 -25.06 -20.59 -36.07
CA PRO A 184 -25.73 -20.23 -34.82
C PRO A 184 -24.86 -20.51 -33.58
N LEU A 185 -24.00 -21.53 -33.66
CA LEU A 185 -23.03 -21.87 -32.61
C LEU A 185 -21.93 -20.80 -32.45
N ALA A 186 -21.45 -20.21 -33.54
CA ALA A 186 -20.47 -19.12 -33.49
C ALA A 186 -21.08 -17.86 -32.87
N VAL A 187 -22.35 -17.56 -33.16
CA VAL A 187 -23.08 -16.44 -32.54
C VAL A 187 -23.27 -16.68 -31.05
N SER A 188 -23.72 -17.88 -30.66
CA SER A 188 -23.90 -18.24 -29.24
C SER A 188 -22.59 -18.16 -28.46
N SER A 189 -21.48 -18.67 -29.02
CA SER A 189 -20.16 -18.59 -28.40
C SER A 189 -19.68 -17.13 -28.23
N ALA A 190 -19.88 -16.29 -29.26
CA ALA A 190 -19.53 -14.87 -29.21
C ALA A 190 -20.33 -14.11 -28.15
N VAL A 191 -21.63 -14.39 -28.02
CA VAL A 191 -22.50 -13.79 -26.99
C VAL A 191 -22.08 -14.22 -25.59
N HIS A 192 -21.76 -15.50 -25.39
CA HIS A 192 -21.24 -15.98 -24.10
C HIS A 192 -19.90 -15.35 -23.73
N MET A 193 -18.98 -15.19 -24.70
CA MET A 193 -17.71 -14.49 -24.47
C MET A 193 -17.90 -13.01 -24.15
N ALA A 194 -18.81 -12.33 -24.85
CA ALA A 194 -19.14 -10.93 -24.57
C ALA A 194 -19.70 -10.75 -23.15
N ASN A 195 -20.63 -11.62 -22.74
CA ASN A 195 -21.20 -11.60 -21.39
C ASN A 195 -20.18 -11.99 -20.30
N ALA A 196 -19.29 -12.95 -20.56
CA ALA A 196 -18.24 -13.28 -19.60
C ALA A 196 -17.28 -12.11 -19.39
N ASN A 197 -16.93 -11.39 -20.45
CA ASN A 197 -16.05 -10.22 -20.38
C ASN A 197 -16.69 -9.04 -19.65
N THR A 198 -17.99 -8.79 -19.81
CA THR A 198 -18.69 -7.74 -19.05
C THR A 198 -18.74 -8.08 -17.56
N VAL A 199 -19.06 -9.33 -17.20
CA VAL A 199 -19.06 -9.77 -15.79
C VAL A 199 -17.67 -9.66 -15.16
N CYS A 200 -16.61 -10.09 -15.86
CA CYS A 200 -15.23 -9.92 -15.38
C CYS A 200 -14.87 -8.45 -15.17
N ASN A 201 -15.26 -7.57 -16.10
CA ASN A 201 -15.00 -6.14 -15.98
C ASN A 201 -15.77 -5.49 -14.81
N GLU A 202 -16.99 -5.94 -14.52
CA GLU A 202 -17.76 -5.48 -13.36
C GLU A 202 -17.13 -5.95 -12.05
N ILE A 203 -16.65 -7.20 -11.97
CA ILE A 203 -15.94 -7.71 -10.79
C ILE A 203 -14.64 -6.93 -10.54
N ILE A 204 -13.89 -6.59 -11.59
CA ILE A 204 -12.67 -5.76 -11.48
C ILE A 204 -13.01 -4.36 -10.97
N LYS A 205 -14.14 -3.77 -11.40
CA LYS A 205 -14.60 -2.46 -10.90
C LYS A 205 -15.08 -2.52 -9.45
N LEU A 206 -15.76 -3.59 -9.04
CA LEU A 206 -16.23 -3.79 -7.67
C LEU A 206 -15.08 -3.98 -6.67
N ASN A 207 -13.94 -4.52 -7.10
CA ASN A 207 -12.73 -4.63 -6.28
C ASN A 207 -11.96 -3.31 -6.12
N ASN A 208 -12.41 -2.21 -6.73
CA ASN A 208 -11.73 -0.93 -6.63
C ASN A 208 -12.72 0.25 -6.52
N PRO A 209 -13.58 0.30 -5.48
CA PRO A 209 -14.65 1.30 -5.35
C PRO A 209 -14.14 2.73 -5.11
N ASN A 210 -12.82 2.95 -4.98
CA ASN A 210 -12.23 4.25 -4.64
C ASN A 210 -11.38 4.87 -5.76
N SER A 211 -11.50 4.43 -7.02
CA SER A 211 -10.66 4.94 -8.11
C SER A 211 -11.15 6.23 -8.78
N GLU A 212 -12.31 6.78 -8.40
CA GLU A 212 -12.76 8.08 -8.89
C GLU A 212 -12.56 9.14 -7.79
N ASN A 213 -11.64 10.07 -8.05
CA ASN A 213 -11.42 11.34 -7.32
C ASN A 213 -10.41 11.39 -6.15
N GLN A 214 -9.33 10.59 -6.16
CA GLN A 214 -8.12 11.02 -5.43
C GLN A 214 -7.16 11.78 -6.36
N PRO A 215 -6.71 13.00 -6.01
CA PRO A 215 -5.63 13.66 -6.73
C PRO A 215 -4.41 12.75 -6.64
N GLY A 216 -4.05 12.15 -7.77
CA GLY A 216 -3.01 11.13 -7.84
C GLY A 216 -1.70 11.66 -7.26
N TYR A 217 -1.35 11.20 -6.07
CA TYR A 217 0.04 11.22 -5.63
C TYR A 217 0.81 10.41 -6.66
N ARG A 218 1.46 11.10 -7.60
CA ARG A 218 2.45 10.50 -8.49
C ARG A 218 3.47 9.82 -7.58
N ARG A 219 3.36 8.49 -7.42
CA ARG A 219 4.46 7.67 -6.94
C ARG A 219 5.61 8.03 -7.86
N ARG A 220 6.59 8.78 -7.35
CA ARG A 220 7.85 9.00 -8.05
C ARG A 220 8.39 7.61 -8.29
N ARG A 221 8.24 7.11 -9.52
CA ARG A 221 9.01 5.98 -9.99
C ARG A 221 10.45 6.49 -9.95
N THR A 222 11.15 6.19 -8.87
CA THR A 222 12.60 6.27 -8.87
C THR A 222 13.03 5.34 -9.98
N ASN A 223 13.59 5.90 -11.05
CA ASN A 223 14.22 5.14 -12.11
C ASN A 223 15.35 4.34 -11.45
N LEU A 224 15.05 3.10 -11.07
CA LEU A 224 16.06 2.14 -10.65
C LEU A 224 16.90 1.89 -11.90
N LEU A 225 18.11 2.44 -11.88
CA LEU A 225 19.12 2.21 -12.90
C LEU A 225 19.52 0.73 -12.78
N ILE A 226 18.93 -0.13 -13.61
CA ILE A 226 19.32 -1.54 -13.71
C ILE A 226 20.51 -1.57 -14.68
N GLY A 227 21.73 -1.67 -14.16
CA GLY A 227 22.92 -1.90 -14.97
C GLY A 227 22.95 -3.35 -15.46
N SER A 228 23.13 -3.56 -16.76
CA SER A 228 23.42 -4.90 -17.31
C SER A 228 24.81 -5.33 -16.86
N ASN A 229 24.94 -6.54 -16.36
CA ASN A 229 26.16 -7.05 -15.72
C ASN A 229 27.12 -7.73 -16.71
N ASP A 230 27.04 -7.38 -18.00
CA ASP A 230 27.68 -8.18 -19.05
C ASP A 230 29.15 -7.79 -19.33
N ASP A 231 29.61 -6.61 -18.91
CA ASP A 231 31.01 -6.17 -19.10
C ASP A 231 31.67 -5.80 -17.76
N THR A 232 32.45 -6.73 -17.22
CA THR A 232 33.07 -6.66 -15.88
C THR A 232 34.16 -5.59 -15.72
N ASN A 233 34.53 -4.84 -16.75
CA ASN A 233 35.74 -3.99 -16.72
C ASN A 233 35.55 -2.49 -16.99
N THR A 234 34.35 -2.00 -17.31
CA THR A 234 34.18 -0.58 -17.70
C THR A 234 33.03 0.16 -17.04
N CYS A 235 32.21 -0.50 -16.21
CA CYS A 235 31.18 0.20 -15.45
C CYS A 235 31.71 0.64 -14.06
N PRO A 236 31.79 1.96 -13.76
CA PRO A 236 32.19 2.44 -12.43
C PRO A 236 31.15 2.10 -11.34
N PHE A 237 29.96 1.68 -11.74
CA PHE A 237 28.89 1.28 -10.84
C PHE A 237 28.92 -0.24 -10.65
N LYS A 238 29.59 -0.69 -9.59
CA LYS A 238 29.40 -2.06 -9.09
C LYS A 238 27.94 -2.19 -8.64
N ALA A 239 27.23 -3.16 -9.19
CA ALA A 239 25.92 -3.54 -8.66
C ALA A 239 26.05 -3.76 -7.15
N ALA A 240 25.14 -3.16 -6.37
CA ALA A 240 25.13 -3.38 -4.94
C ALA A 240 24.99 -4.88 -4.71
N ALA A 241 26.00 -5.50 -4.08
CA ALA A 241 25.91 -6.89 -3.69
C ALA A 241 24.59 -7.08 -2.92
N PRO A 242 23.83 -8.16 -3.20
CA PRO A 242 22.60 -8.43 -2.48
C PRO A 242 22.91 -8.37 -0.99
N ARG A 243 22.15 -7.55 -0.25
CA ARG A 243 22.36 -7.42 1.19
C ARG A 243 22.12 -8.79 1.80
N THR A 244 23.17 -9.38 2.35
CA THR A 244 23.13 -10.67 3.05
C THR A 244 22.46 -10.57 4.41
N VAL A 245 22.09 -9.35 4.81
CA VAL A 245 21.61 -9.00 6.14
C VAL A 245 20.35 -8.15 6.02
N LYS A 246 19.37 -8.44 6.87
CA LYS A 246 18.13 -7.70 7.01
C LYS A 246 18.10 -7.01 8.37
N GLU A 247 17.62 -5.77 8.38
CA GLU A 247 17.52 -4.93 9.56
C GLU A 247 16.04 -4.82 9.95
N PHE A 248 15.75 -4.98 11.24
CA PHE A 248 14.44 -4.82 11.84
C PHE A 248 14.51 -3.77 12.93
N ASP A 249 13.54 -2.87 12.96
CA ASP A 249 13.39 -1.91 14.05
C ASP A 249 12.27 -2.42 14.95
N ALA A 250 12.61 -2.78 16.19
CA ALA A 250 11.65 -3.24 17.18
C ALA A 250 11.47 -2.15 18.25
N THR A 251 10.21 -1.80 18.51
CA THR A 251 9.86 -0.63 19.34
C THR A 251 8.93 -1.01 20.50
N ASN A 252 8.77 -0.08 21.46
CA ASN A 252 7.90 -0.22 22.64
C ASN A 252 8.35 -1.28 23.66
N PHE A 253 9.66 -1.48 23.81
CA PHE A 253 10.19 -2.24 24.94
C PHE A 253 10.14 -1.42 26.22
N GLU A 254 10.15 -2.10 27.37
CA GLU A 254 10.37 -1.45 28.66
C GLU A 254 11.74 -0.73 28.66
N PRO A 255 11.86 0.45 29.29
CA PRO A 255 13.07 1.26 29.22
C PRO A 255 14.30 0.58 29.85
N ASP A 256 14.04 -0.33 30.80
CA ASP A 256 15.03 -1.05 31.59
C ASP A 256 15.49 -2.37 30.92
N VAL A 257 15.02 -2.66 29.70
CA VAL A 257 15.47 -3.86 28.97
C VAL A 257 16.95 -3.71 28.59
N ASP A 258 17.74 -4.68 29.04
CA ASP A 258 19.16 -4.78 28.75
C ASP A 258 19.41 -5.36 27.34
N ILE A 259 20.40 -4.79 26.66
CA ILE A 259 20.77 -5.17 25.30
C ILE A 259 21.21 -6.64 25.25
N GLU A 260 22.00 -7.07 26.24
CA GLU A 260 22.57 -8.42 26.31
C GLU A 260 21.49 -9.50 26.51
N GLU A 261 20.46 -9.20 27.30
CA GLU A 261 19.35 -10.13 27.52
C GLU A 261 18.52 -10.29 26.24
N LEU A 262 18.20 -9.18 25.58
CA LEU A 262 17.46 -9.19 24.32
C LEU A 262 18.27 -9.88 23.20
N GLU A 263 19.57 -9.62 23.11
CA GLU A 263 20.45 -10.27 22.14
C GLU A 263 20.54 -11.78 22.40
N LYS A 264 20.70 -12.20 23.66
CA LYS A 264 20.70 -13.62 24.04
C LYS A 264 19.37 -14.31 23.70
N TYR A 265 18.24 -13.62 23.92
CA TYR A 265 16.92 -14.12 23.55
C TYR A 265 16.80 -14.30 22.03
N ILE A 266 17.12 -13.28 21.23
CA ILE A 266 17.02 -13.34 19.77
C ILE A 266 17.99 -14.38 19.18
N LYS A 267 19.19 -14.51 19.76
CA LYS A 267 20.18 -15.53 19.35
C LYS A 267 19.72 -16.97 19.54
N SER A 268 18.72 -17.21 20.40
CA SER A 268 18.11 -18.55 20.52
C SER A 268 17.31 -18.96 19.27
N PHE A 269 16.86 -17.98 18.45
CA PHE A 269 16.14 -18.20 17.20
C PHE A 269 17.01 -17.99 15.96
N ALA A 270 17.89 -16.99 16.00
CA ALA A 270 18.76 -16.58 14.91
C ALA A 270 20.19 -16.34 15.42
N SER A 271 21.07 -17.32 15.20
CA SER A 271 22.42 -17.33 15.77
C SER A 271 23.29 -16.16 15.29
N SER A 272 22.99 -15.63 14.10
CA SER A 272 23.70 -14.50 13.49
C SER A 272 23.21 -13.12 13.94
N ALA A 273 22.17 -13.06 14.78
CA ALA A 273 21.54 -11.80 15.15
C ALA A 273 22.46 -10.91 16.00
N THR A 274 22.49 -9.62 15.68
CA THR A 274 23.07 -8.57 16.52
C THR A 274 22.00 -7.55 16.88
N VAL A 275 22.09 -6.98 18.08
CA VAL A 275 21.12 -6.04 18.62
C VAL A 275 21.83 -4.75 19.01
N GLU A 276 21.31 -3.62 18.54
CA GLU A 276 21.81 -2.28 18.83
C GLU A 276 20.67 -1.44 19.45
N LYS A 277 20.91 -0.80 20.61
CA LYS A 277 19.92 0.09 21.21
C LYS A 277 19.87 1.41 20.44
N LEU A 278 18.68 1.80 20.03
CA LEU A 278 18.46 3.05 19.31
C LEU A 278 18.11 4.19 20.27
N ASP A 279 18.55 5.40 19.92
CA ASP A 279 18.18 6.61 20.65
C ASP A 279 16.69 6.91 20.48
N CYS A 280 15.94 6.70 21.56
CA CYS A 280 14.50 6.93 21.60
C CYS A 280 14.20 8.39 21.93
N ARG A 281 13.09 8.91 21.41
CA ARG A 281 12.62 10.27 21.75
C ARG A 281 12.25 10.39 23.23
N PHE A 282 11.77 9.31 23.83
CA PHE A 282 11.32 9.23 25.23
C PHE A 282 11.94 8.01 25.92
N PRO A 283 13.25 8.04 26.25
CA PRO A 283 13.96 6.88 26.78
C PRO A 283 13.47 6.42 28.16
N ALA A 284 12.75 7.27 28.90
CA ALA A 284 12.12 6.91 30.17
C ALA A 284 10.77 6.19 30.00
N VAL A 285 10.20 6.17 28.79
CA VAL A 285 8.88 5.59 28.51
C VAL A 285 9.01 4.28 27.74
N TYR A 286 9.93 4.23 26.78
CA TYR A 286 10.18 3.02 26.00
C TYR A 286 11.62 2.98 25.48
N ALA A 287 12.07 1.76 25.18
CA ALA A 287 13.27 1.48 24.42
C ALA A 287 12.93 0.96 23.00
N SER A 288 13.86 1.21 22.08
CA SER A 288 13.83 0.75 20.69
C SER A 288 15.17 0.11 20.38
N PHE A 289 15.14 -0.96 19.59
CA PHE A 289 16.32 -1.71 19.21
C PHE A 289 16.32 -1.95 17.71
N LYS A 290 17.51 -1.85 17.11
CA LYS A 290 17.79 -2.29 15.76
C LYS A 290 18.35 -3.70 15.82
N ILE A 291 17.69 -4.63 15.16
CA ILE A 291 18.06 -6.04 15.11
C ILE A 291 18.53 -6.35 13.71
N THR A 292 19.75 -6.87 13.60
CA THR A 292 20.42 -7.09 12.32
C THR A 292 20.72 -8.57 12.19
N VAL A 293 20.16 -9.24 11.17
CA VAL A 293 20.13 -10.71 11.08
C VAL A 293 20.43 -11.16 9.65
N ALA A 294 21.05 -12.33 9.47
CA ALA A 294 21.22 -12.93 8.16
C ALA A 294 19.88 -13.12 7.44
N PHE A 295 19.84 -12.87 6.13
CA PHE A 295 18.59 -12.92 5.36
C PHE A 295 17.88 -14.28 5.44
N GLU A 296 18.64 -15.37 5.54
CA GLU A 296 18.15 -16.75 5.65
C GLU A 296 17.43 -17.04 6.98
N GLU A 297 17.79 -16.31 8.05
CA GLU A 297 17.18 -16.48 9.39
C GLU A 297 16.06 -15.47 9.64
N ALA A 298 15.84 -14.53 8.70
CA ALA A 298 14.96 -13.39 8.90
C ALA A 298 13.49 -13.77 9.12
N ASP A 299 13.03 -14.86 8.51
CA ASP A 299 11.65 -15.33 8.64
C ASP A 299 11.35 -15.88 10.05
N LYS A 300 12.38 -16.37 10.76
CA LYS A 300 12.24 -16.87 12.14
C LYS A 300 11.90 -15.76 13.13
N ILE A 301 12.36 -14.55 12.84
CA ILE A 301 12.18 -13.36 13.69
C ILE A 301 10.84 -12.66 13.44
N LEU A 302 10.26 -12.88 12.27
CA LEU A 302 8.97 -12.29 11.90
C LEU A 302 7.75 -13.02 12.51
N VAL A 303 7.97 -14.12 13.23
CA VAL A 303 6.89 -14.88 13.88
C VAL A 303 6.32 -14.06 15.04
N SER A 304 5.04 -13.70 14.95
CA SER A 304 4.37 -12.84 15.94
C SER A 304 4.39 -13.42 17.36
N GLU A 305 4.44 -14.74 17.49
CA GLU A 305 4.48 -15.44 18.78
C GLU A 305 5.81 -15.26 19.53
N MET A 306 6.88 -14.86 18.82
CA MET A 306 8.20 -14.63 19.42
C MET A 306 8.26 -13.32 20.22
N TRP A 307 7.37 -12.36 19.91
CA TRP A 307 7.43 -11.03 20.47
C TRP A 307 6.46 -10.88 21.66
N PRO A 308 6.87 -10.23 22.76
CA PRO A 308 5.95 -9.90 23.85
C PRO A 308 4.77 -9.10 23.29
N SER A 309 3.56 -9.40 23.78
CA SER A 309 2.36 -8.66 23.41
C SER A 309 2.55 -7.18 23.74
N LYS A 310 2.79 -6.36 22.69
CA LYS A 310 2.98 -4.88 22.59
C LYS A 310 4.26 -4.44 21.86
N VAL A 311 5.18 -5.35 21.53
CA VAL A 311 6.35 -5.03 20.70
C VAL A 311 5.93 -5.03 19.22
N TYR A 312 6.31 -3.98 18.49
CA TYR A 312 6.01 -3.79 17.06
C TYR A 312 7.27 -3.42 16.27
#